data_AF-A0A960S341-F1
#
_entry.id   AF-A0A960S341-F1
#
_cell.length_a   1.000
_cell.length_b   1.000
_cell.length_c   1.000
_cell.angle_alpha   90.00
_cell.angle_beta   90.00
_cell.angle_gamma   90.00
#
_symmetry.space_group_name_H-M   'P 1'
#
loop_
_entity.id
_entity.type
_entity.pdbx_description
1 polymer ?
#
loop_
_entity_poly.entity_id
_entity_poly.type
_entity_poly.pdbx_seq_one_letter_code
_entity_poly.pdbx_strand_id
1 'polypeptide(L)' 'MARKDDILKSFLSHELLENKYELKKEELPKTVREALISDNPIVKAIALIVESLDGTSPVTDSALRNQVTQFLNEAL' A
#
# COMPACT_ATOMS: atom_id res chain seq x y z
N MET A 1 -12.41 1.42 -12.69
CA MET A 1 -11.36 1.11 -11.71
C MET A 1 -10.03 1.26 -12.43
N ALA A 2 -9.04 1.91 -11.81
CA ALA A 2 -7.71 1.97 -12.40
C ALA A 2 -6.99 0.61 -12.19
N ARG A 3 -6.06 0.24 -13.09
CA ARG A 3 -5.23 -0.97 -12.92
C ARG A 3 -4.57 -1.05 -11.54
N LYS A 4 -4.18 0.10 -10.99
CA LYS A 4 -3.61 0.20 -9.64
C LYS A 4 -4.59 -0.19 -8.54
N ASP A 5 -5.87 0.14 -8.67
CA ASP A 5 -6.88 -0.21 -7.67
C ASP A 5 -7.07 -1.74 -7.59
N ASP A 6 -6.95 -2.43 -8.72
CA ASP A 6 -7.04 -3.90 -8.76
C ASP A 6 -5.79 -4.55 -8.12
N ILE A 7 -4.60 -3.98 -8.38
CA ILE A 7 -3.36 -4.41 -7.72
C ILE A 7 -3.45 -4.19 -6.21
N LEU A 8 -3.88 -3.01 -5.77
CA LEU A 8 -4.11 -2.69 -4.36
C LEU A 8 -5.02 -3.71 -3.69
N LYS A 9 -6.16 -4.03 -4.31
CA LYS A 9 -7.10 -5.03 -3.77
C LYS A 9 -6.47 -6.40 -3.62
N SER A 10 -5.64 -6.81 -4.58
CA SER A 10 -4.91 -8.08 -4.50
C SER A 10 -4.01 -8.11 -3.26
N PHE A 11 -3.27 -7.04 -2.96
CA PHE A 11 -2.44 -6.96 -1.75
C PHE A 11 -3.28 -6.92 -0.48
N LEU A 12 -4.35 -6.12 -0.46
CA LEU A 12 -5.21 -5.94 0.71
C LEU A 12 -6.06 -7.19 1.04
N SER A 13 -6.26 -8.09 0.07
CA SER A 13 -6.94 -9.38 0.28
C SER A 13 -6.07 -10.46 0.93
N HIS A 14 -4.80 -10.19 1.20
CA HIS A 14 -3.88 -11.19 1.73
C HIS A 14 -4.24 -11.56 3.19
N GLU A 15 -4.36 -12.86 3.48
CA GLU A 15 -4.79 -13.39 4.78
C GLU A 15 -3.94 -12.92 5.97
N LEU A 16 -2.65 -12.64 5.74
CA LEU A 16 -1.75 -12.07 6.76
C LEU A 16 -2.27 -10.73 7.32
N LEU A 17 -2.94 -9.90 6.51
CA LEU A 17 -3.47 -8.61 6.97
C LEU A 17 -4.60 -8.82 7.98
N GLU A 18 -5.46 -9.80 7.72
CA GLU A 18 -6.57 -10.17 8.62
C GLU A 18 -6.06 -10.93 9.85
N ASN A 19 -5.20 -11.94 9.66
CA ASN A 19 -4.79 -12.86 10.73
C ASN A 19 -3.74 -12.31 11.69
N LYS A 20 -2.82 -11.46 11.20
CA LYS A 20 -1.69 -10.97 12.00
C LYS A 20 -1.86 -9.51 12.42
N TYR A 21 -2.48 -8.70 11.56
CA TYR A 21 -2.63 -7.26 11.77
C TYR A 21 -4.07 -6.85 12.05
N GLU A 22 -4.99 -7.82 12.16
CA GLU A 22 -6.39 -7.64 12.52
C GLU A 22 -7.11 -6.59 11.64
N LEU A 23 -6.67 -6.43 10.39
CA LEU A 23 -7.27 -5.54 9.42
C LEU A 23 -8.61 -6.12 8.95
N LYS A 24 -9.69 -5.45 9.36
CA LYS A 24 -11.05 -5.79 8.95
C LYS A 24 -11.28 -5.44 7.50
N LYS A 25 -11.84 -6.40 6.74
CA LYS A 25 -12.12 -6.21 5.31
C LYS A 25 -13.09 -5.07 5.02
N GLU A 26 -13.98 -4.76 5.96
CA GLU A 26 -14.95 -3.66 5.81
C GLU A 26 -14.29 -2.28 5.86
N GLU A 27 -13.12 -2.17 6.50
CA GLU A 27 -12.37 -0.92 6.69
C GLU A 27 -11.29 -0.72 5.62
N LEU A 28 -11.14 -1.70 4.70
CA LEU A 28 -10.14 -1.63 3.64
C LEU A 28 -10.56 -0.65 2.53
N PRO A 29 -9.66 0.25 2.12
CA PRO A 29 -9.94 1.19 1.03
C PRO A 29 -10.14 0.45 -0.30
N LYS A 30 -10.95 1.03 -1.17
CA LYS A 30 -11.28 0.45 -2.49
C LYS A 30 -10.43 1.05 -3.61
N THR A 31 -9.79 2.20 -3.35
CA THR A 31 -8.95 2.90 -4.32
C THR A 31 -7.60 3.27 -3.73
N VAL A 32 -6.60 3.43 -4.60
CA VAL A 32 -5.26 3.89 -4.18
C VAL A 32 -5.32 5.25 -3.48
N ARG A 33 -6.19 6.16 -3.95
CA ARG A 33 -6.38 7.48 -3.34
C ARG A 33 -6.88 7.40 -1.90
N GLU A 34 -7.89 6.55 -1.65
CA GLU A 34 -8.39 6.31 -0.29
C GLU A 34 -7.32 5.68 0.60
N ALA A 35 -6.52 4.77 0.05
CA ALA A 35 -5.47 4.08 0.79
C ALA A 35 -4.30 5.01 1.16
N LEU A 36 -3.95 5.98 0.31
CA LEU A 36 -2.90 6.97 0.59
C LEU A 36 -3.24 7.95 1.72
N ILE A 37 -4.53 8.19 1.94
CA ILE A 37 -5.01 9.04 3.04
C ILE A 37 -5.44 8.23 4.27
N SER A 38 -5.22 6.90 4.27
CA SER A 38 -5.56 6.04 5.41
C SER A 38 -4.68 6.37 6.62
N ASP A 39 -5.31 6.38 7.80
CA ASP A 39 -4.60 6.48 9.09
C ASP A 39 -3.84 5.19 9.43
N ASN A 40 -4.15 4.07 8.76
CA ASN A 40 -3.46 2.82 8.98
C ASN A 40 -2.12 2.80 8.22
N PRO A 41 -0.96 2.73 8.91
CA PRO A 41 0.35 2.80 8.27
C PRO A 41 0.60 1.66 7.28
N ILE A 42 0.05 0.47 7.52
CA ILE A 42 0.21 -0.70 6.64
C ILE A 42 -0.53 -0.47 5.32
N VAL A 43 -1.78 -0.02 5.42
CA VAL A 43 -2.62 0.28 4.25
C VAL A 43 -1.98 1.39 3.41
N LYS A 44 -1.51 2.45 4.06
CA LYS A 44 -0.84 3.58 3.40
C LYS A 44 0.50 3.18 2.76
N ALA A 45 1.29 2.33 3.41
CA ALA A 45 2.52 1.81 2.84
C ALA A 45 2.27 0.96 1.58
N ILE A 46 1.26 0.08 1.60
CA ILE A 46 0.85 -0.70 0.43
C ILE A 46 0.39 0.24 -0.69
N ALA A 47 -0.35 1.29 -0.38
CA ALA A 47 -0.79 2.28 -1.36
C ALA A 47 0.37 3.00 -2.04
N LEU A 48 1.39 3.41 -1.27
CA LEU A 48 2.61 4.03 -1.81
C LEU A 48 3.36 3.08 -2.75
N ILE A 49 3.45 1.80 -2.38
CA ILE A 49 4.06 0.77 -3.24
C ILE A 49 3.29 0.70 -4.57
N VAL A 50 1.99 0.51 -4.51
CA VAL A 50 1.14 0.34 -5.70
C VAL A 50 1.13 1.60 -6.56
N GLU A 51 1.18 2.79 -5.96
CA GLU A 51 1.27 4.05 -6.70
C GLU A 51 2.55 4.16 -7.52
N SER A 52 3.68 3.71 -6.95
CA SER A 52 5.00 3.77 -7.60
C SER A 52 5.16 2.82 -8.79
N LEU A 53 4.33 1.77 -8.91
CA LEU A 53 4.42 0.76 -9.98
C LEU A 53 4.06 1.26 -11.38
N ASP A 54 3.42 2.42 -11.50
CA ASP A 54 2.92 2.98 -12.77
C ASP A 54 3.83 4.11 -13.30
N GLY A 55 5.01 4.27 -12.72
CA GLY A 55 6.03 5.21 -13.19
C GLY A 55 6.71 4.72 -14.47
N THR A 56 6.99 5.64 -15.39
CA THR A 56 7.65 5.40 -16.69
C THR A 56 9.12 4.95 -16.58
N SER A 57 9.66 4.87 -15.37
CA SER A 57 11.00 4.36 -15.09
C SER A 57 10.88 3.17 -14.15
N PRO A 58 11.55 2.03 -14.43
CA PRO A 58 11.59 0.92 -13.50
C PRO A 58 12.19 1.42 -12.19
N VAL A 59 11.34 1.60 -11.18
CA VAL A 59 11.80 1.86 -9.82
C VAL A 59 12.49 0.58 -9.39
N THR A 60 13.78 0.66 -9.10
CA THR A 60 14.51 -0.51 -8.60
C THR A 60 13.93 -0.93 -7.25
N ASP A 61 13.93 -2.23 -6.96
CA ASP A 61 13.47 -2.76 -5.66
C ASP A 61 14.14 -2.04 -4.47
N SER A 62 15.39 -1.61 -4.64
CA SER A 62 16.14 -0.80 -3.66
C SER A 62 15.54 0.59 -3.42
N ALA A 63 15.15 1.30 -4.48
CA ALA A 63 14.55 2.63 -4.37
C ALA A 63 13.16 2.55 -3.71
N LEU A 64 12.36 1.57 -4.12
CA LEU A 64 11.05 1.29 -3.52
C LEU A 64 11.17 0.94 -2.03
N ARG A 65 12.09 0.05 -1.68
CA ARG A 65 12.38 -0.31 -0.29
C ARG A 65 12.78 0.89 0.54
N ASN A 66 13.64 1.77 0.01
CA ASN A 66 14.05 2.98 0.71
C ASN A 66 12.88 3.94 0.96
N GLN A 67 12.02 4.16 -0.04
CA GLN A 67 10.83 5.01 0.10
C GLN A 67 9.86 4.48 1.16
N VAL A 68 9.58 3.17 1.14
CA VAL A 68 8.72 2.54 2.16
C VAL A 68 9.37 2.61 3.55
N THR A 69 10.67 2.34 3.64
CA THR A 69 11.40 2.39 4.91
C THR A 69 11.43 3.80 5.49
N GLN A 70 11.63 4.81 4.65
CA GLN A 70 11.59 6.21 5.04
C GLN A 70 10.20 6.59 5.57
N PHE A 71 9.14 6.25 4.84
CA PHE A 71 7.76 6.49 5.30
C PHE A 71 7.48 5.85 6.68
N LEU A 72 7.89 4.59 6.88
CA LEU A 72 7.65 3.88 8.13
C LEU A 72 8.50 4.40 9.30
N ASN A 73 9.69 4.93 9.03
CA ASN A 73 10.60 5.44 10.07
C ASN A 73 10.35 6.93 10.39
N GLU A 74 9.84 7.71 9.45
CA GLU A 74 9.46 9.12 9.66
C GLU A 74 8.09 9.27 10.34
N ALA A 75 7.30 8.21 10.45
CA ALA A 75 6.03 8.20 11.18
C ALA A 75 6.18 8.23 12.73
N LEU A 76 7.31 8.75 13.24
CA LEU A 76 7.63 8.94 14.66
C LEU A 76 7.32 10.37 15.13
#